data_AF-A0A392TKN9-F1
#
_entry.id   AF-A0A392TKN9-F1
#
_cell.length_a   1.000
_cell.length_b   1.000
_cell.length_c   1.000
_cell.angle_alpha   90.00
_cell.angle_beta   90.00
_cell.angle_gamma   90.00
#
_symmetry.space_group_name_H-M   'P 1'
#
loop_
_entity.id
_entity.type
_entity.pdbx_description
1 polymer ?
#
loop_
_entity_poly.entity_id
_entity_poly.type
_entity_poly.pdbx_seq_one_letter_code
_entity_poly.pdbx_strand_id
1 'polypeptide(L)' 'LGSCYERLVKEFLVNIGEDCNDPESPEYKKVYVRGRCTGFSPDVVNQFLGRSTTHVPAML' A
#
# COMPACT_ATOMS: atom_id res chain seq x y z
N LEU A 1 1.47 19.34 12.82
CA LEU A 1 1.90 18.30 11.85
C LEU A 1 1.06 17.02 11.94
N GLY A 2 0.70 16.53 13.14
CA GLY A 2 -0.03 15.24 13.31
C GLY A 2 -1.36 15.08 12.56
N SER A 3 -2.22 16.10 12.52
CA SER A 3 -3.55 15.99 11.87
C SER A 3 -3.48 15.83 10.35
N CYS A 4 -2.47 16.39 9.69
CA CYS A 4 -2.28 16.25 8.25
C CYS A 4 -1.86 14.83 7.87
N TYR A 5 -1.01 14.20 8.68
CA TYR A 5 -0.56 12.82 8.47
C TYR A 5 -1.66 11.82 8.72
N GLU A 6 -2.46 11.99 9.79
CA GLU A 6 -3.56 11.07 10.08
C GLU A 6 -4.58 11.03 8.92
N ARG A 7 -4.92 12.20 8.36
CA ARG A 7 -5.84 12.28 7.22
C ARG A 7 -5.25 11.63 5.96
N LEU A 8 -3.94 11.78 5.73
CA LEU A 8 -3.24 11.17 4.62
C LEU A 8 -3.20 9.64 4.74
N VAL A 9 -2.92 9.12 5.94
CA VAL A 9 -2.89 7.67 6.23
C VAL A 9 -4.28 7.06 6.09
N LYS A 10 -5.32 7.74 6.58
CA LYS A 10 -6.71 7.29 6.38
C LYS A 10 -7.09 7.23 4.91
N GLU A 11 -6.75 8.27 4.14
CA GLU A 11 -7.01 8.28 2.69
C GLU A 11 -6.25 7.18 1.97
N PHE A 12 -4.97 6.97 2.31
CA PHE A 12 -4.19 5.86 1.78
C PHE A 12 -4.90 4.52 2.02
N LEU A 13 -5.30 4.23 3.27
CA LEU A 13 -5.92 2.96 3.65
C LEU A 13 -7.26 2.71 2.96
N VAL A 14 -8.11 3.74 2.85
CA VAL A 14 -9.45 3.63 2.24
C VAL A 14 -9.37 3.46 0.72
N ASN A 15 -8.29 3.96 0.10
CA ASN A 15 -8.11 3.92 -1.35
C ASN A 15 -7.25 2.72 -1.83
N ILE A 16 -6.94 1.75 -0.96
CA ILE A 16 -6.31 0.49 -1.39
C ILE A 16 -7.36 -0.30 -2.18
N GLY A 17 -7.10 -0.53 -3.47
CA GLY A 17 -7.98 -1.31 -4.33
C GLY A 17 -7.96 -2.80 -4.02
N GLU A 18 -9.04 -3.49 -4.37
CA GLU A 18 -9.18 -4.95 -4.18
C GLU A 18 -8.06 -5.72 -4.90
N ASP A 19 -7.71 -5.28 -6.12
CA ASP A 19 -6.69 -5.93 -6.96
C ASP A 19 -5.26 -5.44 -6.68
N CYS A 20 -5.01 -4.74 -5.57
CA CYS A 20 -3.69 -4.17 -5.27
C CYS A 20 -2.58 -5.24 -5.11
N ASN A 21 -2.96 -6.49 -4.91
CA ASN A 21 -2.08 -7.64 -4.71
C ASN A 21 -1.90 -8.51 -5.96
N ASP A 22 -2.62 -8.26 -7.05
CA ASP A 22 -2.53 -9.02 -8.30
C ASP A 22 -1.44 -8.42 -9.22
N PRO A 23 -0.33 -9.14 -9.49
CA PRO A 23 0.73 -8.66 -10.37
C PRO A 23 0.29 -8.40 -11.82
N GLU A 24 -0.81 -8.99 -12.28
CA GLU A 24 -1.35 -8.78 -13.64
C GLU A 24 -2.28 -7.56 -13.71
N SER A 25 -2.76 -7.07 -12.56
CA SER A 25 -3.63 -5.91 -12.49
C SER A 25 -2.88 -4.61 -12.78
N PRO A 26 -3.46 -3.67 -13.54
CA PRO A 26 -2.90 -2.33 -13.68
C PRO A 26 -2.86 -1.58 -12.34
N GLU A 27 -3.62 -2.02 -11.33
CA GLU A 27 -3.67 -1.42 -9.99
C GLU A 27 -2.68 -2.06 -9.01
N TYR A 28 -1.84 -3.00 -9.48
CA TYR A 28 -0.83 -3.66 -8.65
C TYR A 28 0.03 -2.65 -7.91
N LYS A 29 0.00 -2.73 -6.57
CA LYS A 29 0.76 -1.84 -5.67
C LYS A 29 0.53 -0.35 -5.92
N LYS A 30 -0.64 0.06 -6.43
CA LYS A 30 -1.01 1.47 -6.61
C LYS A 30 -2.07 1.90 -5.61
N VAL A 31 -2.04 3.19 -5.28
CA VAL A 31 -3.04 3.87 -4.46
C VAL A 31 -3.24 5.30 -4.97
N TYR A 32 -4.46 5.80 -4.89
CA TYR A 32 -4.76 7.20 -5.21
C TYR A 32 -4.85 8.02 -3.94
N VAL A 33 -3.98 9.01 -3.77
CA VAL A 33 -3.98 9.87 -2.59
C VAL A 33 -3.75 11.32 -3.02
N ARG A 34 -4.56 12.25 -2.53
CA ARG A 34 -4.51 13.69 -2.89
C ARG A 34 -4.56 13.91 -4.42
N GLY A 35 -5.33 13.09 -5.13
CA GLY A 35 -5.47 13.16 -6.59
C GLY A 35 -4.26 12.65 -7.38
N ARG A 36 -3.35 11.91 -6.74
CA ARG A 36 -2.17 11.33 -7.39
C ARG A 36 -2.17 9.81 -7.27
N CYS A 37 -1.96 9.13 -8.39
CA CYS A 37 -1.64 7.70 -8.41
C CYS A 37 -0.19 7.52 -7.94
N THR A 38 0.01 6.79 -6.86
CA THR A 38 1.32 6.55 -6.26
C THR A 38 1.53 5.05 -6.06
N GLY A 39 2.72 4.56 -6.40
CA GLY A 39 3.11 3.19 -6.07
C GLY A 39 3.48 3.07 -4.59
N PHE A 40 3.10 1.98 -3.94
CA PHE A 40 3.54 1.66 -2.58
C PHE A 40 4.36 0.37 -2.55
N SER A 41 5.25 0.27 -1.56
CA SER A 41 6.02 -0.95 -1.32
C SER A 41 5.46 -1.68 -0.10
N PRO A 42 5.00 -2.94 -0.25
CA PRO A 42 4.61 -3.76 0.89
C PRO A 42 5.73 -3.90 1.93
N ASP A 43 6.99 -3.94 1.49
CA ASP A 43 8.14 -4.07 2.39
C ASP A 43 8.29 -2.85 3.30
N VAL A 44 8.09 -1.65 2.75
CA VAL A 44 8.13 -0.41 3.52
C VAL A 44 7.00 -0.38 4.56
N VAL A 45 5.80 -0.82 4.17
CA VAL A 45 4.65 -0.91 5.08
C VAL A 45 4.92 -1.96 6.17
N ASN A 46 5.43 -3.14 5.80
CA ASN A 46 5.75 -4.21 6.74
C ASN A 46 6.83 -3.79 7.71
N GLN A 47 7.90 -3.15 7.25
CA GLN A 47 8.96 -2.61 8.09
C GLN A 47 8.40 -1.60 9.10
N PHE A 48 7.53 -0.69 8.66
CA PHE A 48 6.88 0.29 9.55
C PHE A 48 6.01 -0.39 10.62
N LEU A 49 5.33 -1.48 10.26
CA LEU A 49 4.50 -2.27 11.18
C LEU A 49 5.30 -3.27 12.04
N GLY A 50 6.63 -3.34 11.91
CA GLY A 50 7.46 -4.32 12.61
C GLY A 50 7.21 -5.77 12.15
N ARG A 51 6.76 -5.96 10.91
CA ARG A 51 6.47 -7.26 10.29
C ARG A 51 7.65 -7.71 9.41
N SER A 52 7.68 -9.01 9.13
CA SER A 52 8.66 -9.57 8.18
C SER A 52 8.49 -8.96 6.80
N THR A 53 9.62 -8.63 6.16
CA THR A 53 9.69 -8.25 4.74
C THR A 53 10.10 -9.42 3.85
N THR A 54 10.27 -10.61 4.44
CA THR A 54 10.57 -11.81 3.65
C THR A 54 9.38 -12.10 2.75
N HIS A 55 9.60 -12.04 1.44
CA HIS A 55 8.64 -12.47 0.46
C HIS A 55 8.36 -13.97 0.67
N VAL A 56 7.12 -14.28 1.06
CA VAL A 56 6.63 -15.65 0.98
C VAL A 56 6.31 -15.90 -0.50
N PRO A 57 6.98 -16.85 -1.17
CA PRO A 57 6.58 -17.20 -2.53
C PRO A 57 5.12 -17.61 -2.51
N ALA A 58 4.33 -17.18 -3.50
CA ALA A 58 2.99 -17.71 -3.70
C ALA A 58 3.13 -19.23 -3.77
N MET A 59 2.49 -19.95 -2.84
CA MET A 59 2.41 -21.40 -2.93
C MET A 59 1.58 -21.70 -4.18
N LEU A 60 2.26 -22.20 -5.22
CA LEU A 60 1.66 -22.70 -6.46
C LEU A 60 0.74 -23.88 -6.15
#